data_AF-A0A536RDI0-F1
#
_entry.id   AF-A0A536RDI0-F1
#
_cell.length_a   1.000
_cell.length_b   1.000
_cell.length_c   1.000
_cell.angle_alpha   90.00
_cell.angle_beta   90.00
_cell.angle_gamma   90.00
#
_symmetry.space_group_name_H-M   'P 1'
#
loop_
_entity.id
_entity.type
_entity.pdbx_description
1 polymer ?
#
loop_
_entity_poly.entity_id
_entity_poly.type
_entity_poly.pdbx_seq_one_letter_code
_entity_poly.pdbx_strand_id
1 'polypeptide(L)'
;MTTTAVSRTGAIAIQRERRPLPIRKAGSYVLLAVVAVLVAFPLLLALSYSFMSESEIATFPPPVLPMHPSLDNYQKVLGAIPIGRYLLN
;
A
#
# COMPACT_ATOMS: atom_id res chain seq x y z
N MET A 1 51.67 -43.67 -22.79
CA MET A 1 51.49 -42.30 -23.32
C MET A 1 50.15 -42.25 -24.04
N THR A 2 49.47 -41.09 -23.98
CA THR A 2 48.06 -40.77 -24.36
C THR A 2 46.99 -41.27 -23.36
N THR A 3 45.92 -40.53 -23.02
CA THR A 3 45.54 -39.10 -23.13
C THR A 3 44.23 -38.91 -22.33
N THR A 4 43.83 -37.65 -22.04
CA THR A 4 42.43 -37.19 -21.83
C THR A 4 41.82 -37.47 -20.43
N ALA A 5 41.14 -36.57 -19.71
CA ALA A 5 40.71 -35.21 -19.98
C ALA A 5 40.50 -34.41 -18.67
N VAL A 6 40.78 -33.13 -18.84
CA VAL A 6 40.32 -31.94 -18.12
C VAL A 6 38.79 -31.89 -17.92
N SER A 7 38.40 -31.11 -16.92
CA SER A 7 37.13 -30.39 -16.77
C SER A 7 35.92 -31.13 -16.20
N ARG A 8 35.40 -30.58 -15.10
CA ARG A 8 34.28 -29.63 -15.18
C ARG A 8 34.11 -28.86 -13.88
N THR A 9 34.41 -27.56 -13.95
CA THR A 9 33.81 -26.52 -13.11
C THR A 9 32.29 -26.63 -13.22
N GLY A 10 31.64 -27.16 -12.20
CA GLY A 10 30.20 -27.07 -12.04
C GLY A 10 29.87 -25.76 -11.34
N ALA A 11 29.44 -24.75 -12.08
CA ALA A 11 28.89 -23.53 -11.51
C ALA A 11 27.76 -23.91 -10.53
N ILE A 12 27.84 -23.43 -9.29
CA ILE A 12 26.69 -23.45 -8.37
C ILE A 12 25.68 -22.46 -8.94
N ALA A 13 24.87 -22.93 -9.87
CA ALA A 13 23.69 -22.20 -10.31
C ALA A 13 22.79 -22.11 -9.07
N ILE A 14 22.67 -20.91 -8.50
CA ILE A 14 21.62 -20.60 -7.53
C ILE A 14 20.30 -20.69 -8.30
N GLN A 15 19.80 -21.90 -8.48
CA GLN A 15 18.44 -22.17 -8.88
C GLN A 15 17.56 -21.74 -7.71
N ARG A 16 17.23 -20.44 -7.68
CA ARG A 16 16.16 -19.92 -6.85
C ARG A 16 14.88 -20.50 -7.42
N GLU A 17 14.54 -21.73 -7.01
CA GLU A 17 13.25 -22.35 -7.33
C GLU A 17 12.17 -21.36 -6.92
N ARG A 18 11.56 -20.72 -7.91
CA ARG A 18 10.35 -19.93 -7.68
C ARG A 18 9.24 -20.95 -7.41
N ARG A 19 9.19 -21.45 -6.18
CA ARG A 19 8.12 -22.34 -5.74
C ARG A 19 6.81 -21.57 -5.87
N PRO A 20 5.91 -21.94 -6.81
CA PRO A 20 4.64 -21.25 -6.95
C PRO A 20 3.88 -21.40 -5.64
N LEU A 21 3.30 -20.31 -5.16
CA LEU A 21 2.51 -20.34 -3.94
C LEU A 21 1.36 -21.34 -4.15
N PRO A 22 1.22 -22.37 -3.31
CA PRO A 22 0.16 -23.35 -3.48
C PRO A 22 -1.19 -22.62 -3.48
N ILE A 23 -2.07 -22.92 -4.44
CA ILE A 23 -3.34 -22.23 -4.71
C ILE A 23 -4.18 -21.99 -3.44
N ARG A 24 -4.15 -22.92 -2.48
CA ARG A 24 -4.80 -22.76 -1.16
C ARG A 24 -4.26 -21.57 -0.36
N LYS A 25 -2.94 -21.32 -0.40
CA LYS A 25 -2.31 -20.16 0.24
C LYS A 25 -2.63 -18.86 -0.51
N ALA A 26 -2.72 -18.91 -1.84
CA ALA A 26 -3.15 -17.75 -2.63
C ALA A 26 -4.58 -17.31 -2.23
N GLY A 27 -5.51 -18.27 -2.11
CA GLY A 27 -6.88 -18.00 -1.64
C GLY A 27 -6.93 -17.39 -0.23
N SER A 28 -6.12 -17.90 0.71
CA SER A 28 -6.07 -17.33 2.07
C SER A 28 -5.53 -15.90 2.09
N TYR A 29 -4.54 -15.57 1.26
CA TYR A 29 -4.01 -14.21 1.18
C TYR A 29 -5.01 -13.24 0.54
N VAL A 30 -5.76 -13.68 -0.47
CA VAL A 30 -6.83 -12.87 -1.07
C VAL A 30 -7.92 -12.58 -0.03
N LEU A 31 -8.39 -13.60 0.70
CA LEU A 31 -9.37 -13.42 1.77
C LEU A 31 -8.87 -12.46 2.84
N LEU A 32 -7.62 -12.63 3.28
CA LEU A 32 -7.02 -11.75 4.28
C LEU A 32 -6.92 -10.29 3.78
N ALA A 33 -6.55 -10.09 2.52
CA ALA A 33 -6.49 -8.76 1.91
C ALA A 33 -7.89 -8.11 1.84
N VAL A 34 -8.92 -8.86 1.46
CA VAL A 34 -10.31 -8.35 1.44
C VAL A 34 -10.76 -7.94 2.84
N VAL A 35 -10.55 -8.80 3.84
CA VAL A 35 -10.89 -8.48 5.24
C VAL A 35 -10.13 -7.26 5.73
N ALA A 36 -8.83 -7.16 5.41
CA ALA A 36 -8.03 -6.00 5.78
C ALA A 36 -8.58 -4.69 5.15
N VAL A 37 -8.96 -4.71 3.88
CA VAL A 37 -9.57 -3.55 3.21
C VAL A 37 -10.91 -3.19 3.83
N LEU A 38 -11.76 -4.17 4.15
CA LEU A 38 -13.06 -3.90 4.79
C LEU A 38 -12.90 -3.27 6.18
N VAL A 39 -11.94 -3.75 6.97
CA VAL A 39 -11.63 -3.19 8.29
C VAL A 39 -11.02 -1.80 8.17
N ALA A 40 -10.15 -1.57 7.17
CA ALA A 40 -9.53 -0.28 6.93
C ALA A 40 -10.45 0.71 6.20
N PHE A 41 -11.55 0.25 5.61
CA PHE A 41 -12.45 1.06 4.77
C PHE A 41 -12.86 2.40 5.40
N PRO A 42 -13.35 2.49 6.65
CA PRO A 42 -13.70 3.78 7.25
C PRO A 42 -12.51 4.74 7.36
N LEU A 43 -11.30 4.24 7.62
CA LEU A 43 -10.08 5.04 7.66
C LEU A 43 -9.67 5.52 6.27
N LEU A 44 -9.79 4.65 5.25
CA LEU A 44 -9.53 4.99 3.86
C LEU A 44 -10.51 6.06 3.35
N LEU A 45 -11.78 5.98 3.74
CA LEU A 45 -12.79 7.01 3.47
C LEU A 45 -12.42 8.34 4.14
N ALA A 46 -12.10 8.34 5.43
CA ALA A 46 -11.69 9.55 6.14
C ALA A 46 -10.45 10.19 5.52
N LEU A 47 -9.47 9.36 5.12
CA LEU A 47 -8.27 9.82 4.42
C LEU A 47 -8.60 10.40 3.04
N SER A 48 -9.52 9.79 2.30
CA SER A 48 -10.00 10.33 1.03
C SER A 48 -10.64 11.72 1.22
N TYR A 49 -11.51 11.84 2.22
CA TYR A 49 -12.20 13.09 2.55
C TYR A 49 -11.25 14.19 3.02
N SER A 50 -10.15 13.87 3.70
CA SER A 50 -9.18 14.90 4.10
C SER A 50 -8.54 15.63 2.90
N PHE A 51 -8.54 15.01 1.71
CA PHE A 51 -8.06 15.63 0.47
C PHE A 51 -9.15 16.32 -0.36
N MET A 52 -10.43 16.24 0.03
CA MET A 52 -11.54 16.87 -0.69
C MET A 52 -11.75 18.33 -0.30
N SER A 53 -12.19 19.13 -1.26
CA SER A 53 -12.69 20.49 -1.00
C SER A 53 -14.03 20.48 -0.25
N GLU A 54 -14.35 21.59 0.41
CA GLU A 54 -15.65 21.77 1.10
C GLU A 54 -16.83 21.58 0.14
N SER A 55 -16.70 22.05 -1.11
CA SER A 55 -17.70 21.87 -2.16
C SER A 55 -17.90 20.40 -2.58
N GLU A 56 -16.83 19.60 -2.62
CA GLU A 56 -16.93 18.18 -2.98
C GLU A 56 -17.62 17.38 -1.87
N ILE A 57 -17.23 17.59 -0.61
CA ILE A 57 -17.86 16.94 0.55
C ILE A 57 -19.33 17.35 0.73
N ALA A 58 -19.70 18.57 0.33
CA ALA A 58 -21.08 19.05 0.39
C ALA A 58 -22.01 18.42 -0.64
N THR A 59 -21.51 17.63 -1.60
CA THR A 59 -22.36 16.90 -2.57
C THR A 59 -23.02 15.68 -1.95
N PHE A 60 -24.23 15.32 -2.40
CA PHE A 60 -24.93 14.13 -1.92
C PHE A 60 -25.31 13.19 -3.08
N PRO A 61 -24.89 11.90 -3.04
CA PRO A 61 -23.96 11.32 -2.07
C PRO A 61 -22.53 11.88 -2.26
N PRO A 62 -21.73 12.04 -1.19
CA PRO A 62 -20.35 12.46 -1.33
C PRO A 62 -19.55 11.37 -2.07
N PRO A 63 -18.64 11.75 -2.98
CA PRO A 63 -17.82 10.80 -3.73
C PRO A 63 -16.93 10.01 -2.78
N VAL A 64 -16.54 8.77 -3.13
CA VAL A 64 -15.63 7.96 -2.29
C VAL A 64 -14.17 8.40 -2.45
N LEU A 65 -13.80 8.95 -3.61
CA LEU A 65 -12.46 9.44 -3.94
C LEU A 65 -12.52 10.92 -4.38
N PRO A 66 -11.53 11.76 -4.03
CA PRO A 66 -11.51 13.16 -4.43
C PRO A 66 -11.41 13.27 -5.95
N MET A 67 -12.17 14.20 -6.55
CA MET A 67 -12.03 14.52 -7.97
C MET A 67 -10.82 15.43 -8.18
N HIS A 68 -10.61 16.36 -7.24
CA HIS A 68 -9.47 17.26 -7.23
C HIS A 68 -8.75 17.20 -5.87
N PRO A 69 -7.79 16.27 -5.70
CA PRO A 69 -7.05 16.14 -4.44
C PRO A 69 -6.32 17.43 -4.08
N SER A 70 -6.53 17.94 -2.87
CA SER A 70 -5.90 19.15 -2.35
C SER A 70 -5.32 18.95 -0.95
N LEU A 71 -4.31 19.77 -0.60
CA LEU A 71 -3.73 19.85 0.75
C LEU A 71 -4.25 21.04 1.56
N ASP A 72 -5.20 21.81 1.02
CA ASP A 72 -5.69 23.05 1.66
C ASP A 72 -6.24 22.79 3.06
N ASN A 73 -6.93 21.67 3.28
CA ASN A 73 -7.44 21.29 4.61
C ASN A 73 -6.31 21.12 5.63
N TYR A 74 -5.18 20.53 5.21
CA TYR A 74 -4.01 20.38 6.07
C TYR A 74 -3.36 21.74 6.36
N GLN A 75 -3.20 22.59 5.34
CA GLN A 75 -2.64 23.94 5.53
C GLN A 75 -3.51 24.79 6.47
N LYS A 76 -4.84 24.76 6.29
CA LYS A 76 -5.81 25.43 7.17
C LYS A 76 -5.64 24.98 8.62
N VAL A 77 -5.61 23.67 8.87
CA VAL A 77 -5.50 23.11 10.23
C VAL A 77 -4.14 23.40 10.85
N LEU A 78 -3.04 23.23 10.12
CA LEU A 78 -1.69 23.50 10.60
C LEU A 78 -1.43 24.99 10.87
N GLY A 79 -2.12 25.88 10.15
CA GLY A 79 -2.08 27.33 10.39
C GLY A 79 -3.01 27.80 11.52
N ALA A 80 -4.14 27.12 11.73
CA ALA A 80 -5.14 27.50 12.73
C ALA A 80 -4.88 26.89 14.12
N ILE A 81 -4.26 25.71 14.19
CA ILE A 81 -4.08 24.94 15.41
C ILE A 81 -2.59 24.67 15.62
N PRO A 82 -2.01 24.94 16.81
CA PRO A 82 -0.60 24.68 17.10
C PRO A 82 -0.33 23.19 17.35
N ILE A 83 -0.63 22.34 16.36
CA ILE A 83 -0.54 20.87 16.46
C ILE A 83 0.85 20.43 16.89
N GLY A 84 1.91 21.06 16.37
CA GLY A 84 3.28 20.75 16.75
C GLY A 84 3.53 20.88 18.26
N ARG A 85 2.89 21.87 18.91
CA ARG A 85 2.98 22.02 20.36
C ARG A 85 2.24 20.90 21.09
N TYR A 86 1.07 20.48 20.60
CA TYR A 86 0.30 19.40 21.21
C TYR A 86 0.98 18.04 21.11
N LEU A 87 1.74 17.80 20.04
CA LEU A 87 2.47 16.54 19.85
C LEU A 87 3.76 16.45 20.67
N LEU A 88 4.31 17.59 21.09
CA LEU A 88 5.59 17.68 21.80
C LEU A 88 5.46 18.03 23.29
N ASN A 89 4.26 18.40 23.74
CA ASN A 89 3.96 18.68 25.15
C ASN A 89 3.93 17.39 25.98
#